data_AF-A0A2M9EXJ2-F1
#
_entry.id   AF-A0A2M9EXJ2-F1
#
_cell.length_a   1.000
_cell.length_b   1.000
_cell.length_c   1.000
_cell.angle_alpha   90.00
_cell.angle_beta   90.00
_cell.angle_gamma   90.00
#
_symmetry.space_group_name_H-M   'P 1'
#
loop_
_entity.id
_entity.type
_entity.pdbx_description
1 polymer ?
#
loop_
_entity_poly.entity_id
_entity_poly.type
_entity_poly.pdbx_seq_one_letter_code
_entity_poly.pdbx_strand_id
1 'polypeptide(L)'
;MTFITNKVTNAVFIALLSLVYGGLFLLISGHMEFLSTLPPKASVNYGFWNTWLTFIYDGGLTIIGYTILGITVAIGGLSFFGSYKKLDEYQSSLLLKVIMVSGLITLVSFPLLVINVLSEPLFAIPFTLFFVVVIWLFFQITYLLFLIKLR
;
A
#
# COMPACT_ATOMS: atom_id res chain seq x y z
N MET A 1 -7.90 -0.12 24.59
CA MET A 1 -7.68 -1.30 23.70
C MET A 1 -8.93 -1.73 22.91
N THR A 2 -10.06 -1.00 22.97
CA THR A 2 -11.32 -1.36 22.30
C THR A 2 -11.42 -0.95 20.81
N PHE A 3 -10.57 -0.03 20.34
CA PHE A 3 -10.61 0.43 18.94
C PHE A 3 -10.02 -0.59 17.94
N ILE A 4 -8.94 -1.27 18.32
CA ILE A 4 -8.19 -2.20 17.45
C ILE A 4 -9.00 -3.48 17.17
N THR A 5 -9.92 -3.85 18.07
CA THR A 5 -10.69 -5.10 17.95
C THR A 5 -11.97 -4.95 17.13
N ASN A 6 -12.41 -3.74 16.82
CA ASN A 6 -13.62 -3.53 16.02
C ASN A 6 -13.30 -3.61 14.52
N LYS A 7 -13.77 -4.69 13.88
CA LYS A 7 -13.59 -4.94 12.44
C LYS A 7 -14.17 -3.85 11.57
N VAL A 8 -15.35 -3.32 11.94
CA VAL A 8 -16.00 -2.24 11.18
C VAL A 8 -15.16 -0.98 11.24
N THR A 9 -14.66 -0.62 12.43
CA THR A 9 -13.76 0.53 12.59
C THR A 9 -12.48 0.38 11.76
N ASN A 10 -11.86 -0.80 11.80
CA ASN A 10 -10.67 -1.08 11.00
C ASN A 10 -10.97 -1.03 9.50
N ALA A 11 -12.10 -1.56 9.05
CA ALA A 11 -12.52 -1.52 7.65
C ALA A 11 -12.78 -0.09 7.17
N VAL A 12 -13.41 0.75 8.00
CA VAL A 12 -13.60 2.19 7.70
C VAL A 12 -12.26 2.90 7.58
N PHE A 13 -11.32 2.64 8.50
CA PHE A 13 -9.99 3.22 8.44
C PHE A 13 -9.22 2.80 7.17
N ILE A 14 -9.28 1.52 6.82
CA ILE A 14 -8.73 1.00 5.57
C ILE A 14 -9.37 1.69 4.38
N ALA A 15 -10.70 1.85 4.38
CA ALA A 15 -11.40 2.49 3.28
C ALA A 15 -10.98 3.95 3.08
N LEU A 16 -10.89 4.72 4.16
CA LEU A 16 -10.46 6.12 4.09
C LEU A 16 -9.04 6.26 3.54
N LEU A 17 -8.08 5.50 4.07
CA LEU A 17 -6.71 5.57 3.57
C LEU A 17 -6.59 5.05 2.14
N SER A 18 -7.35 4.02 1.77
CA SER A 18 -7.33 3.46 0.42
C SER A 18 -7.93 4.40 -0.61
N LEU A 19 -8.93 5.19 -0.23
CA LEU A 19 -9.45 6.26 -1.09
C LEU A 19 -8.39 7.34 -1.34
N VAL A 20 -7.62 7.69 -0.32
CA VAL A 20 -6.51 8.65 -0.47
C VAL A 20 -5.42 8.07 -1.39
N TYR A 21 -4.85 6.91 -1.06
CA TYR A 21 -3.75 6.34 -1.85
C TYR A 21 -4.20 5.89 -3.25
N GLY A 22 -5.29 5.15 -3.34
CA GLY A 22 -5.84 4.69 -4.62
C GLY A 22 -6.30 5.86 -5.48
N GLY A 23 -6.97 6.85 -4.90
CA GLY A 23 -7.37 8.06 -5.59
C GLY A 23 -6.18 8.87 -6.10
N LEU A 24 -5.16 9.09 -5.27
CA LEU A 24 -3.93 9.76 -5.69
C LEU A 24 -3.26 9.04 -6.87
N PHE A 25 -3.13 7.71 -6.81
CA PHE A 25 -2.54 6.95 -7.91
C PHE A 25 -3.35 7.04 -9.19
N LEU A 26 -4.69 7.02 -9.12
CA LEU A 26 -5.54 7.23 -10.28
C LEU A 26 -5.42 8.65 -10.85
N LEU A 27 -5.25 9.66 -10.00
CA LEU A 27 -5.14 11.07 -10.39
C LEU A 27 -3.78 11.45 -10.98
N ILE A 28 -2.69 10.80 -10.56
CA ILE A 28 -1.34 11.16 -11.05
C ILE A 28 -0.88 10.29 -12.22
N SER A 29 -1.46 9.10 -12.40
CA SER A 29 -1.00 8.16 -13.41
C SER A 29 -1.20 8.70 -14.82
N GLY A 30 -0.14 8.69 -15.63
CA GLY A 30 -0.19 9.14 -17.02
C GLY A 30 -0.28 10.67 -17.21
N HIS A 31 -0.33 11.45 -16.12
CA HIS A 31 -0.33 12.91 -16.22
C HIS A 31 1.07 13.44 -16.53
N MET A 32 1.18 14.30 -17.56
CA MET A 32 2.47 14.84 -18.00
C MET A 32 3.21 15.60 -16.90
N GLU A 33 2.49 16.30 -16.01
CA GLU A 33 3.08 17.00 -14.87
C GLU A 33 3.81 16.02 -13.95
N PHE A 34 3.18 14.90 -13.60
CA PHE A 34 3.82 13.86 -12.80
C PHE A 34 4.96 13.18 -13.57
N LEU A 35 4.75 12.82 -14.83
CA LEU A 35 5.81 12.21 -15.65
C LEU A 35 7.04 13.11 -15.82
N SER A 36 6.86 14.44 -15.83
CA SER A 36 7.97 15.40 -15.91
C SER A 36 8.85 15.43 -14.65
N THR A 37 8.32 14.96 -13.52
CA THR A 37 9.08 14.83 -12.27
C THR A 37 9.89 13.53 -12.19
N LEU A 38 9.63 12.59 -13.11
CA LEU A 38 10.30 11.30 -13.14
C LEU A 38 11.65 11.40 -13.86
N PRO A 39 12.63 10.55 -13.47
CA PRO A 39 13.89 10.48 -14.19
C PRO A 39 13.66 9.90 -15.60
N PRO A 40 14.52 10.23 -16.59
CA PRO A 40 14.40 9.70 -17.95
C PRO A 40 14.33 8.16 -18.00
N LYS A 41 13.57 7.61 -18.95
CA LYS A 41 13.52 6.15 -19.18
C LYS A 41 14.96 5.62 -19.38
N ALA A 42 15.29 4.50 -18.72
CA ALA A 42 16.63 3.88 -18.74
C ALA A 42 17.77 4.64 -18.04
N SER A 43 17.48 5.55 -17.11
CA SER A 43 18.51 6.27 -16.35
C SER A 43 19.23 5.44 -15.27
N VAL A 44 18.73 4.24 -14.92
CA VAL A 44 19.23 3.46 -13.78
C VAL A 44 19.82 2.13 -14.25
N ASN A 45 21.04 1.84 -13.81
CA ASN A 45 21.81 0.63 -14.20
C ASN A 45 21.30 -0.67 -13.54
N TYR A 46 20.24 -0.59 -12.73
CA TYR A 46 19.64 -1.71 -12.01
C TYR A 46 18.32 -2.15 -12.67
N GLY A 47 18.28 -3.41 -13.13
CA GLY A 47 17.16 -3.93 -13.94
C GLY A 47 15.77 -3.81 -13.30
N PHE A 48 15.64 -4.08 -12.00
CA PHE A 48 14.35 -3.97 -11.30
C PHE A 48 13.79 -2.54 -11.30
N TRP A 49 14.63 -1.57 -10.95
CA TRP A 49 14.24 -0.16 -10.82
C TRP A 49 13.90 0.47 -12.17
N ASN A 50 14.57 0.05 -13.24
CA ASN A 50 14.19 0.46 -14.59
C ASN A 50 12.84 -0.12 -15.03
N THR A 51 12.54 -1.38 -14.68
CA THR A 51 11.23 -1.99 -14.92
C THR A 51 10.13 -1.28 -14.14
N TRP A 52 10.38 -0.97 -12.86
CA TRP A 52 9.44 -0.21 -12.03
C TRP A 52 9.18 1.19 -12.59
N LEU A 53 10.23 1.90 -12.99
CA LEU A 53 10.12 3.21 -13.62
C LEU A 53 9.31 3.13 -14.93
N THR A 54 9.61 2.15 -15.79
CA THR A 54 8.88 1.93 -17.04
C THR A 54 7.41 1.64 -16.78
N PHE A 55 7.11 0.80 -15.79
CA PHE A 55 5.74 0.53 -15.35
C PHE A 55 5.00 1.80 -14.90
N ILE A 56 5.65 2.70 -14.16
CA ILE A 56 5.05 3.99 -13.78
C ILE A 56 4.75 4.84 -15.03
N TYR A 57 5.71 4.95 -15.94
CA TYR A 57 5.56 5.71 -17.19
C TYR A 57 4.38 5.21 -18.05
N ASP A 58 4.19 3.90 -18.08
CA ASP A 58 3.16 3.27 -18.91
C ASP A 58 1.77 3.25 -18.23
N GLY A 59 1.59 4.04 -17.17
CA GLY A 59 0.30 4.19 -16.49
C GLY A 59 0.01 3.10 -15.44
N GLY A 60 1.03 2.37 -14.99
CA GLY A 60 0.87 1.26 -14.05
C GLY A 60 0.29 1.66 -12.69
N LEU A 61 0.44 2.93 -12.27
CA LEU A 61 -0.17 3.44 -11.04
C LEU A 61 -1.71 3.36 -11.09
N THR A 62 -2.34 3.48 -12.26
CA THR A 62 -3.79 3.27 -12.40
C THR A 62 -4.19 1.85 -12.01
N ILE A 63 -3.41 0.84 -12.44
CA ILE A 63 -3.65 -0.56 -12.12
C ILE A 63 -3.55 -0.78 -10.60
N ILE A 64 -2.53 -0.19 -9.97
CA ILE A 64 -2.36 -0.27 -8.52
C ILE A 64 -3.51 0.44 -7.80
N GLY A 65 -3.92 1.62 -8.26
CA GLY A 65 -5.04 2.37 -7.70
C GLY A 65 -6.33 1.56 -7.69
N TYR A 66 -6.69 0.94 -8.83
CA TYR A 66 -7.83 0.04 -8.91
C TYR A 66 -7.68 -1.20 -8.03
N THR A 67 -6.47 -1.76 -7.93
CA THR A 67 -6.20 -2.92 -7.05
C THR A 67 -6.45 -2.57 -5.57
N ILE A 68 -5.93 -1.43 -5.12
CA ILE A 68 -6.12 -0.92 -3.75
C ILE A 68 -7.61 -0.73 -3.44
N LEU A 69 -8.36 -0.13 -4.36
CA LEU A 69 -9.80 0.09 -4.19
C LEU A 69 -10.58 -1.23 -4.25
N GLY A 70 -10.23 -2.14 -5.16
CA GLY A 70 -10.87 -3.45 -5.28
C GLY A 70 -10.72 -4.30 -4.01
N ILE A 71 -9.50 -4.36 -3.45
CA ILE A 71 -9.26 -5.05 -2.18
C ILE A 71 -10.03 -4.39 -1.04
N THR A 72 -10.12 -3.05 -1.04
CA THR A 72 -10.90 -2.30 -0.04
C THR A 72 -12.38 -2.67 -0.06
N VAL A 73 -12.98 -2.77 -1.26
CA VAL A 73 -14.38 -3.19 -1.41
C VAL A 73 -14.57 -4.60 -0.88
N ALA A 74 -13.63 -5.52 -1.17
CA ALA A 74 -13.68 -6.88 -0.63
C ALA A 74 -13.58 -6.90 0.91
N ILE A 75 -12.65 -6.12 1.48
CA ILE A 75 -12.50 -5.96 2.94
C ILE A 75 -13.78 -5.41 3.57
N GLY A 76 -14.38 -4.37 2.97
CA GLY A 76 -15.63 -3.79 3.43
C GLY A 76 -16.77 -4.82 3.37
N GLY A 77 -16.98 -5.45 2.21
CA GLY A 77 -18.04 -6.45 2.04
C GLY A 77 -17.94 -7.59 3.04
N LEU A 78 -16.73 -8.12 3.24
CA LEU A 78 -16.46 -9.12 4.26
C LEU A 78 -16.74 -8.56 5.66
N SER A 79 -16.22 -7.40 6.02
CA SER A 79 -16.35 -6.84 7.38
C SER A 79 -17.79 -6.49 7.77
N PHE A 80 -18.63 -6.05 6.82
CA PHE A 80 -20.02 -5.66 7.06
C PHE A 80 -21.01 -6.82 6.94
N PHE A 81 -20.81 -7.74 5.98
CA PHE A 81 -21.77 -8.82 5.68
C PHE A 81 -21.30 -10.20 6.14
N GLY A 82 -20.06 -10.35 6.57
CA GLY A 82 -19.52 -11.62 7.05
C GLY A 82 -20.07 -12.01 8.41
N SER A 83 -20.62 -13.22 8.50
CA SER A 83 -20.97 -13.84 9.78
C SER A 83 -19.70 -14.43 10.38
N TYR A 84 -19.15 -13.76 11.40
CA TYR A 84 -17.88 -14.14 12.01
C TYR A 84 -18.07 -14.68 13.43
N LYS A 85 -17.29 -15.69 13.79
CA LYS A 85 -17.10 -16.07 15.19
C LYS A 85 -16.53 -14.87 15.97
N LYS A 86 -16.86 -14.78 17.28
CA LYS A 86 -16.32 -13.74 18.18
C LYS A 86 -14.81 -13.62 17.99
N LEU A 87 -14.28 -12.39 18.04
CA LEU A 87 -12.84 -12.18 17.93
C LEU A 87 -12.14 -12.89 19.09
N ASP A 88 -11.36 -13.90 18.76
CA ASP A 88 -10.51 -14.63 19.70
C ASP A 88 -9.21 -13.86 19.96
N GLU A 89 -8.54 -14.08 21.10
CA GLU A 89 -7.25 -13.46 21.46
C GLU A 89 -6.17 -13.70 20.38
N TYR A 90 -6.28 -14.80 19.65
CA TYR A 90 -5.44 -15.09 18.49
C TYR A 90 -5.50 -13.97 17.43
N GLN A 91 -6.66 -13.34 17.24
CA GLN A 91 -6.92 -12.38 16.19
C GLN A 91 -6.31 -11.01 16.48
N SER A 92 -6.39 -10.56 17.74
CA SER A 92 -5.72 -9.33 18.16
C SER A 92 -4.20 -9.47 18.05
N SER A 93 -3.66 -10.65 18.39
CA SER A 93 -2.23 -10.93 18.28
C SER A 93 -1.71 -10.91 16.83
N LEU A 94 -2.52 -11.40 15.86
CA LEU A 94 -2.16 -11.40 14.45
C LEU A 94 -2.18 -9.98 13.87
N LEU A 95 -3.25 -9.20 14.13
CA LEU A 95 -3.34 -7.82 13.68
C LEU A 95 -2.17 -6.99 14.24
N LEU A 96 -1.80 -7.23 15.51
CA LEU A 96 -0.65 -6.59 16.13
C LEU A 96 0.66 -6.96 15.44
N LYS A 97 0.84 -8.22 15.02
CA LYS A 97 2.01 -8.63 14.21
C LYS A 97 2.04 -7.93 12.86
N VAL A 98 0.90 -7.77 12.17
CA VAL A 98 0.84 -7.05 10.89
C VAL A 98 1.21 -5.57 11.07
N ILE A 99 0.70 -4.94 12.13
CA ILE A 99 1.06 -3.57 12.50
C ILE A 99 2.56 -3.48 12.82
N MET A 100 3.11 -4.44 13.56
CA MET A 100 4.55 -4.48 13.85
C MET A 100 5.39 -4.67 12.59
N VAL A 101 5.03 -5.59 11.69
CA VAL A 101 5.78 -5.83 10.45
C VAL A 101 5.71 -4.61 9.53
N SER A 102 4.52 -4.02 9.34
CA SER A 102 4.38 -2.79 8.56
C SER A 102 5.13 -1.60 9.19
N GLY A 103 5.13 -1.50 10.52
CA GLY A 103 5.93 -0.54 11.27
C GLY A 103 7.43 -0.74 11.08
N LEU A 104 7.92 -1.98 11.12
CA LEU A 104 9.32 -2.32 10.86
C LEU A 104 9.72 -2.02 9.42
N ILE A 105 8.88 -2.37 8.43
CA ILE A 105 9.12 -2.01 7.04
C ILE A 105 9.20 -0.48 6.91
N THR A 106 8.30 0.27 7.54
CA THR A 106 8.31 1.74 7.51
C THR A 106 9.58 2.30 8.15
N LEU A 107 9.99 1.76 9.30
CA LEU A 107 11.20 2.18 10.02
C LEU A 107 12.47 1.95 9.19
N VAL A 108 12.55 0.83 8.46
CA VAL A 108 13.68 0.52 7.58
C VAL A 108 13.61 1.32 6.27
N SER A 109 12.39 1.56 5.76
CA SER A 109 12.19 2.30 4.52
C SER A 109 12.68 3.75 4.68
N PHE A 110 12.39 4.40 5.80
CA PHE A 110 12.74 5.80 6.01
C PHE A 110 14.23 6.14 5.78
N PRO A 111 15.22 5.49 6.43
CA PRO A 111 16.63 5.76 6.15
C PRO A 111 17.03 5.40 4.71
N LEU A 112 16.43 4.37 4.10
CA LEU A 112 16.67 4.04 2.69
C LEU A 112 16.16 5.16 1.77
N LEU A 113 15.00 5.73 2.05
CA LEU A 113 14.47 6.89 1.32
C LEU A 113 15.42 8.08 1.45
N VAL A 114 15.92 8.37 2.66
CA VAL A 114 16.87 9.46 2.90
C VAL A 114 18.17 9.24 2.11
N ILE A 115 18.75 8.04 2.17
CA ILE A 115 19.97 7.71 1.41
C ILE A 115 19.72 7.87 -0.09
N ASN A 116 18.55 7.44 -0.59
CA ASN A 116 18.22 7.56 -2.00
C ASN A 116 18.07 9.02 -2.42
N VAL A 117 17.39 9.85 -1.62
CA VAL A 117 17.26 11.29 -1.85
C VAL A 117 18.64 11.97 -1.89
N LEU A 118 19.57 11.59 -1.02
CA LEU A 118 20.91 12.17 -0.97
C LEU A 118 21.83 11.68 -2.09
N SER A 119 21.66 10.43 -2.53
CA SER A 119 22.53 9.81 -3.56
C SER A 119 22.06 10.13 -4.98
N GLU A 120 20.77 9.92 -5.25
CA GLU A 120 20.14 10.04 -6.57
C GLU A 120 18.77 10.70 -6.44
N PRO A 121 18.70 12.03 -6.21
CA PRO A 121 17.45 12.74 -5.90
C PRO A 121 16.38 12.59 -6.99
N LEU A 122 16.78 12.42 -8.26
CA LEU A 122 15.86 12.17 -9.37
C LEU A 122 15.13 10.84 -9.24
N PHE A 123 15.72 9.84 -8.57
CA PHE A 123 15.10 8.52 -8.38
C PHE A 123 14.25 8.42 -7.10
N ALA A 124 14.25 9.47 -6.26
CA ALA A 124 13.53 9.49 -4.99
C ALA A 124 12.03 9.27 -5.15
N ILE A 125 11.41 9.81 -6.21
CA ILE A 125 9.97 9.69 -6.45
C ILE A 125 9.57 8.23 -6.76
N PRO A 126 10.12 7.58 -7.82
CA PRO A 126 9.86 6.16 -8.08
C PRO A 126 10.12 5.27 -6.85
N PHE A 127 11.22 5.51 -6.15
CA PHE A 127 11.62 4.73 -4.98
C PHE A 127 10.60 4.88 -3.85
N THR A 128 10.16 6.11 -3.55
CA THR A 128 9.14 6.38 -2.53
C THR A 128 7.81 5.73 -2.88
N LEU A 129 7.37 5.87 -4.14
CA LEU A 129 6.12 5.26 -4.60
C LEU A 129 6.14 3.74 -4.43
N PHE A 130 7.26 3.09 -4.74
CA PHE A 130 7.40 1.65 -4.56
C PHE A 130 7.15 1.23 -3.10
N PHE A 131 7.79 1.90 -2.15
CA PHE A 131 7.60 1.58 -0.73
C PHE A 131 6.18 1.83 -0.26
N VAL A 132 5.55 2.94 -0.66
CA VAL A 132 4.15 3.23 -0.32
C VAL A 132 3.24 2.12 -0.83
N VAL A 133 3.42 1.70 -2.08
CA VAL A 133 2.64 0.61 -2.70
C VAL A 133 2.83 -0.70 -1.94
N VAL A 134 4.08 -1.09 -1.68
CA VAL A 134 4.40 -2.35 -1.01
C VAL A 134 3.83 -2.38 0.40
N ILE A 135 4.04 -1.32 1.19
CA ILE A 135 3.55 -1.24 2.58
C ILE A 135 2.03 -1.33 2.60
N TRP A 136 1.34 -0.56 1.75
CA TRP A 136 -0.11 -0.50 1.77
C TRP A 136 -0.76 -1.80 1.25
N LEU A 137 -0.29 -2.33 0.12
CA LEU A 137 -0.80 -3.60 -0.41
C LEU A 137 -0.52 -4.77 0.54
N PHE A 138 0.67 -4.83 1.14
CA PHE A 138 0.98 -5.86 2.12
C PHE A 138 -0.01 -5.83 3.30
N PHE A 139 -0.30 -4.64 3.81
CA PHE A 139 -1.27 -4.45 4.89
C PHE A 139 -2.68 -4.91 4.47
N GLN A 140 -3.18 -4.42 3.33
CA GLN A 140 -4.51 -4.76 2.83
C GLN A 140 -4.67 -6.26 2.53
N ILE A 141 -3.71 -6.89 1.84
CA ILE A 141 -3.74 -8.32 1.53
C ILE A 141 -3.75 -9.14 2.80
N THR A 142 -2.88 -8.81 3.76
CA THR A 142 -2.82 -9.56 5.02
C THR A 142 -4.13 -9.42 5.81
N TYR A 143 -4.73 -8.23 5.82
CA TYR A 143 -6.04 -8.02 6.45
C TYR A 143 -7.17 -8.76 5.74
N LEU A 144 -7.16 -8.80 4.40
CA LEU A 144 -8.14 -9.55 3.62
C LEU A 144 -8.03 -11.06 3.90
N LEU A 145 -6.82 -11.61 3.88
CA LEU A 145 -6.56 -13.01 4.22
C LEU A 145 -7.02 -13.34 5.64
N PHE A 146 -6.83 -12.40 6.57
CA PHE A 146 -7.36 -12.52 7.93
C PHE A 146 -8.90 -12.63 7.93
N LEU A 147 -9.61 -11.75 7.22
CA LEU A 147 -11.08 -11.81 7.15
C LEU A 147 -11.58 -13.10 6.49
N ILE A 148 -10.88 -13.62 5.48
CA ILE A 148 -11.25 -14.87 4.81
C ILE A 148 -11.09 -16.07 5.75
N LYS A 149 -9.97 -16.15 6.49
CA LYS A 149 -9.72 -17.24 7.44
C LYS A 149 -10.71 -17.26 8.62
N LEU A 150 -11.41 -16.14 8.82
CA LEU A 150 -12.32 -15.94 9.95
C LEU A 150 -13.76 -16.39 9.70
N ARG A 151 -14.13 -16.57 8.44
CA ARG A 151 -15.41 -17.14 8.04
C ARG A 151 -15.44 -18.63 8.38
#